data_AF-A0A9W8J8U3-F1
#
_entry.id   AF-A0A9W8J8U3-F1
#
_cell.length_a   1.000
_cell.length_b   1.000
_cell.length_c   1.000
_cell.angle_alpha   90.00
_cell.angle_beta   90.00
_cell.angle_gamma   90.00
#
_symmetry.space_group_name_H-M   'P 1'
#
loop_
_entity.id
_entity.type
_entity.pdbx_description
1 polymer ?
#
loop_
_entity_poly.entity_id
_entity_poly.type
_entity_poly.pdbx_seq_one_letter_code
_entity_poly.pdbx_strand_id
1 'polypeptide(L)'
;MEDGKPGLTLPGGGTFESVVHHEIKELGQHVLACTVTYRLPPNARPIPGAGEDANDPSLVTFRKFYKFAVTNPLSVKTKVHAAKSPTALLSLEERDKIFLEVHIQNLTQEPMYFERMRFECTEDWDVEDANYKDDDKTTSIFSGALAIMQPQDTRQYIYILRTKTSTTVPPTLTPGSITPLGRLDISWRSSFGEPGRLLTSMLTRRIPFPTAPPPASASPQTSRPTSPPPAPRPASPFQNRTGSISQIAHPQSPQIAQAPSQPQSDLDVHLIVKHIPRDDIKVERPFTVALQLVASSGMPLKNFAMRKLVFAIQHLQVPKVSPIQPQPAVPEVVSPRQSSSGFSTPSSATAAFNYALAHQKILDASFRSQSPDGTRTPQAPDEAPKHDTTVPILPPPYFDGHDELKGNSSGVLPMGSSAIVLPPVQISSGDAGTPTNPIVQDFQLTFVPTKPGFCRVGGLRVLLVQDKGTSDFQEFEIDQTSQTKAQTLKEYDVIAETWVST
;
A
#
# COMPACT_ATOMS: atom_id res chain seq x y z
N MET A 1 19.82 -48.51 16.33
CA MET A 1 19.60 -48.25 17.77
C MET A 1 19.57 -49.61 18.41
N GLU A 2 20.54 -49.93 19.26
CA GLU A 2 20.57 -51.19 19.99
C GLU A 2 19.91 -50.94 21.33
N ASP A 3 18.78 -51.60 21.57
CA ASP A 3 18.00 -51.39 22.79
C ASP A 3 17.89 -52.73 23.53
N GLY A 4 18.66 -52.84 24.60
CA GLY A 4 18.86 -54.05 25.37
C GLY A 4 20.05 -53.88 26.30
N LYS A 5 19.83 -54.05 27.61
CA LYS A 5 20.96 -54.17 28.55
C LYS A 5 21.70 -55.48 28.22
N PRO A 6 23.05 -55.48 28.12
CA PRO A 6 23.78 -56.73 27.99
C PRO A 6 23.45 -57.64 29.18
N GLY A 7 22.91 -58.83 28.90
CA GLY A 7 22.56 -59.83 29.92
C GLY A 7 21.09 -59.90 30.34
N LEU A 8 20.14 -59.29 29.60
CA LEU A 8 18.72 -59.48 29.88
C LEU A 8 18.31 -60.95 29.64
N THR A 9 17.93 -61.65 30.72
CA THR A 9 17.41 -63.02 30.67
C THR A 9 15.90 -62.98 30.90
N LEU A 10 15.12 -63.47 29.94
CA LEU A 10 13.67 -63.55 30.05
C LEU A 10 13.26 -64.90 30.67
N PRO A 11 12.34 -64.93 31.65
CA PRO A 11 11.78 -66.18 32.16
C PRO A 11 10.90 -66.85 31.09
N GLY A 12 10.61 -68.14 31.26
CA GLY A 12 9.67 -68.85 30.36
C GLY A 12 8.30 -68.16 30.33
N GLY A 13 7.84 -67.75 29.14
CA GLY A 13 6.61 -66.99 28.96
C GLY A 13 6.75 -65.48 29.22
N GLY A 14 7.92 -64.99 29.57
CA GLY A 14 8.21 -63.56 29.72
C GLY A 14 8.16 -62.83 28.37
N THR A 15 7.72 -61.57 28.40
CA THR A 15 7.67 -60.69 27.23
C THR A 15 8.60 -59.50 27.45
N PHE A 16 9.31 -59.08 26.42
CA PHE A 16 10.11 -57.85 26.40
C PHE A 16 9.45 -56.85 25.46
N GLU A 17 9.12 -55.68 25.98
CA GLU A 17 8.54 -54.58 25.22
C GLU A 17 9.47 -53.37 25.32
N SER A 18 9.80 -52.76 24.18
CA SER A 18 10.49 -51.48 24.13
C SER A 18 9.88 -50.59 23.05
N VAL A 19 9.85 -49.28 23.33
CA VAL A 19 9.32 -48.25 22.43
C VAL A 19 10.48 -47.42 21.91
N VAL A 20 10.76 -47.55 20.61
CA VAL A 20 11.83 -46.80 19.94
C VAL A 20 11.22 -45.62 19.19
N HIS A 21 11.78 -44.43 19.42
CA HIS A 21 11.38 -43.21 18.71
C HIS A 21 12.44 -42.85 17.67
N HIS A 22 12.03 -42.63 16.43
CA HIS A 22 12.92 -42.19 15.36
C HIS A 22 12.25 -41.10 14.52
N GLU A 23 12.92 -39.96 14.37
CA GLU A 23 12.43 -38.85 13.55
C GLU A 23 12.71 -39.13 12.07
N ILE A 24 11.65 -39.20 11.25
CA ILE A 24 11.77 -39.37 9.80
C ILE A 24 11.54 -38.02 9.12
N LYS A 25 12.56 -37.53 8.41
CA LYS A 25 12.53 -36.23 7.72
C LYS A 25 12.19 -36.34 6.24
N GLU A 26 12.45 -37.51 5.65
CA GLU A 26 12.28 -37.75 4.22
C GLU A 26 10.90 -38.35 3.94
N LEU A 27 10.24 -37.85 2.89
CA LEU A 27 8.98 -38.40 2.40
C LEU A 27 9.25 -39.62 1.51
N GLY A 28 8.26 -40.51 1.38
CA GLY A 28 8.33 -41.68 0.50
C GLY A 28 8.37 -43.00 1.26
N GLN A 29 8.92 -44.04 0.63
CA GLN A 29 8.90 -45.40 1.16
C GLN A 29 10.06 -45.64 2.12
N HIS A 30 9.74 -46.10 3.32
CA HIS A 30 10.68 -46.43 4.39
C HIS A 30 10.56 -47.89 4.80
N VAL A 31 11.64 -48.43 5.34
CA VAL A 31 11.68 -49.80 5.86
C VAL A 31 12.32 -49.80 7.25
N LEU A 32 11.53 -50.15 8.27
CA LEU A 32 12.05 -50.45 9.59
C LEU A 32 12.50 -51.91 9.62
N ALA A 33 13.79 -52.13 9.85
CA ALA A 33 14.35 -53.45 10.03
C ALA A 33 14.58 -53.73 11.53
N CYS A 34 13.82 -54.66 12.08
CA CYS A 34 13.97 -55.14 13.46
C CYS A 34 14.75 -56.44 13.44
N THR A 35 15.94 -56.44 14.04
CA THR A 35 16.75 -57.65 14.25
C THR A 35 16.71 -58.00 15.72
N VAL A 36 16.38 -59.25 16.03
CA VAL A 36 16.40 -59.78 17.39
C VAL A 36 17.45 -60.88 17.44
N THR A 37 18.43 -60.70 18.30
CA THR A 37 19.48 -61.69 18.56
C THR A 37 19.36 -62.14 20.01
N TYR A 38 19.26 -63.44 20.23
CA TYR A 38 19.16 -64.03 21.56
C TYR A 38 19.99 -65.30 21.64
N ARG A 39 20.41 -65.65 22.86
CA ARG A 39 21.18 -66.87 23.13
C ARG A 39 20.26 -67.96 23.66
N LEU A 40 20.29 -69.12 23.02
CA LEU A 40 19.60 -70.32 23.48
C LEU A 40 20.28 -70.87 24.76
N PRO A 41 19.50 -71.37 25.73
CA PRO A 41 20.05 -72.09 26.87
C PRO A 41 20.87 -73.31 26.43
N PRO A 42 21.89 -73.75 27.20
CA PRO A 42 22.79 -74.86 26.83
C PRO A 42 22.08 -76.18 26.48
N ASN A 43 20.86 -76.39 26.98
CA ASN A 43 20.07 -77.62 26.79
C ASN A 43 18.95 -77.47 25.75
N ALA A 44 18.85 -76.33 25.07
CA ALA A 44 17.83 -76.09 24.07
C ALA A 44 18.20 -76.72 22.72
N ARG A 45 17.21 -77.27 22.02
CA ARG A 45 17.41 -77.85 20.69
C ARG A 45 17.81 -76.73 19.71
N PRO A 46 18.91 -76.88 18.94
CA PRO A 46 19.27 -75.93 17.90
C PRO A 46 18.14 -75.80 16.86
N ILE A 47 17.83 -74.57 16.46
CA ILE A 47 16.84 -74.31 15.40
C ILE A 47 17.60 -74.31 14.06
N PRO A 48 17.35 -75.28 13.15
CA PRO A 48 18.05 -75.36 11.87
C PRO A 48 17.84 -74.09 11.04
N GLY A 49 18.92 -73.45 10.60
CA GLY A 49 18.88 -72.24 9.76
C GLY A 49 18.69 -70.91 10.52
N ALA A 50 18.66 -70.93 11.85
CA ALA A 50 18.47 -69.71 12.66
C ALA A 50 19.77 -69.15 13.28
N GLY A 51 20.86 -69.91 13.23
CA GLY A 51 22.20 -69.44 13.59
C GLY A 51 22.87 -68.79 12.38
N GLU A 52 23.00 -67.47 12.38
CA GLU A 52 23.77 -66.74 11.36
C GLU A 52 25.29 -66.82 11.61
N ASP A 53 25.73 -67.06 12.86
CA ASP A 53 27.13 -67.09 13.25
C ASP A 53 27.70 -68.51 13.39
N ALA A 54 28.65 -68.87 12.52
CA ALA A 54 29.33 -70.17 12.54
C ALA A 54 30.20 -70.41 13.79
N ASN A 55 30.52 -69.35 14.55
CA ASN A 55 31.40 -69.39 15.72
C ASN A 55 30.67 -69.56 17.07
N ASP A 56 29.35 -69.28 17.15
CA ASP A 56 28.55 -69.46 18.36
C ASP A 56 27.16 -70.03 18.00
N PRO A 57 26.98 -71.38 17.98
CA PRO A 57 25.73 -72.03 17.59
C PRO A 57 24.58 -71.79 18.60
N SER A 58 24.87 -71.19 19.76
CA SER A 58 23.86 -70.82 20.74
C SER A 58 23.21 -69.48 20.42
N LEU A 59 23.79 -68.65 19.55
CA LEU A 59 23.20 -67.39 19.10
C LEU A 59 22.21 -67.63 17.97
N VAL A 60 20.98 -67.17 18.17
CA VAL A 60 19.92 -67.18 17.19
C VAL A 60 19.55 -65.74 16.85
N THR A 61 19.51 -65.44 15.56
CA THR A 61 19.12 -64.12 15.05
C THR A 61 17.95 -64.28 14.09
N PHE A 62 16.94 -63.43 14.23
CA PHE A 62 15.91 -63.28 13.20
C PHE A 62 15.63 -61.80 12.92
N ARG A 63 15.24 -61.52 11.68
CA ARG A 63 15.00 -60.16 11.21
C ARG A 63 13.61 -60.03 10.59
N LYS A 64 12.89 -58.97 10.97
CA LYS A 64 11.59 -58.62 10.40
C LYS A 64 11.66 -57.22 9.79
N PHE A 65 11.09 -57.08 8.60
CA PHE A 65 11.05 -55.81 7.87
C PHE A 65 9.62 -55.29 7.85
N TYR A 66 9.44 -54.04 8.26
CA TYR A 66 8.19 -53.31 8.17
C TYR A 66 8.32 -52.21 7.14
N LYS A 67 7.56 -52.31 6.04
CA LYS A 67 7.55 -51.31 4.97
C LYS A 67 6.37 -50.37 5.18
N PHE A 68 6.62 -49.06 5.11
CA PHE A 68 5.57 -48.05 5.24
C PHE A 68 5.91 -46.83 4.38
N ALA A 69 4.92 -46.00 4.09
CA ALA A 69 5.09 -44.77 3.32
C ALA A 69 4.85 -43.56 4.21
N VAL A 70 5.78 -42.60 4.18
CA VAL A 70 5.68 -41.32 4.87
C VAL A 70 5.19 -40.28 3.87
N THR A 71 3.99 -39.76 4.12
CA THR A 71 3.36 -38.70 3.33
C THR A 71 3.43 -37.37 4.07
N ASN A 72 3.27 -36.26 3.37
CA ASN A 72 3.20 -34.94 4.02
C ASN A 72 1.95 -34.85 4.92
N PRO A 73 2.10 -34.68 6.25
CA PRO A 73 0.95 -34.67 7.15
C PRO A 73 0.15 -33.36 7.09
N LEU A 74 0.77 -32.24 6.71
CA LEU A 74 0.17 -30.91 6.75
C LEU A 74 0.41 -30.14 5.45
N SER A 75 -0.64 -29.48 4.95
CA SER A 75 -0.47 -28.43 3.94
C SER A 75 -0.35 -27.08 4.64
N VAL A 76 0.71 -26.32 4.35
CA VAL A 76 0.91 -24.95 4.84
C VAL A 76 0.88 -23.98 3.67
N LYS A 77 -0.07 -23.05 3.67
CA LYS A 77 -0.18 -21.98 2.67
C LYS A 77 -0.21 -20.63 3.36
N THR A 78 0.61 -19.70 2.89
CA THR A 78 0.73 -18.37 3.49
C THR A 78 0.34 -17.28 2.50
N LYS A 79 -0.32 -16.24 3.00
CA LYS A 79 -0.61 -15.01 2.25
C LYS A 79 -0.13 -13.83 3.09
N VAL A 80 0.50 -12.87 2.42
CA VAL A 80 1.06 -11.68 3.06
C VAL A 80 0.29 -10.47 2.56
N HIS A 81 -0.35 -9.76 3.48
CA HIS A 81 -1.12 -8.55 3.18
C HIS A 81 -0.44 -7.35 3.82
N ALA A 82 -0.17 -6.33 3.01
CA ALA A 82 0.30 -5.04 3.49
C ALA A 82 -0.87 -4.06 3.63
N ALA A 83 -0.73 -3.07 4.51
CA ALA A 83 -1.66 -1.96 4.59
C ALA A 83 -1.79 -1.23 3.24
N LYS A 84 -3.03 -1.02 2.79
CA LYS A 84 -3.33 -0.31 1.53
C LYS A 84 -4.30 0.85 1.70
N SER A 85 -5.01 0.93 2.82
CA SER A 85 -5.97 2.01 3.06
C SER A 85 -5.23 3.34 3.25
N PRO A 86 -5.75 4.46 2.72
CA PRO A 86 -5.13 5.77 2.91
C PRO A 86 -4.87 6.10 4.39
N THR A 87 -5.82 5.72 5.25
CA THR A 87 -5.75 5.86 6.71
C THR A 87 -4.53 5.17 7.31
N ALA A 88 -4.27 3.93 6.89
CA ALA A 88 -3.13 3.17 7.40
C ALA A 88 -1.82 3.72 6.81
N LEU A 89 -1.81 4.06 5.52
CA LEU A 89 -0.61 4.57 4.84
C LEU A 89 -0.10 5.91 5.40
N LEU A 90 -1.00 6.73 5.94
CA LEU A 90 -0.65 8.01 6.57
C LEU A 90 -0.45 7.89 8.09
N SER A 91 -0.71 6.74 8.71
CA SER A 91 -0.43 6.52 10.13
C SER A 91 0.93 5.84 10.29
N LEU A 92 1.78 6.41 11.15
CA LEU A 92 3.13 5.87 11.40
C LEU A 92 3.09 4.44 11.98
N GLU A 93 2.09 4.13 12.79
CA GLU A 93 1.95 2.83 13.46
C GLU A 93 1.35 1.75 12.55
N GLU A 94 0.45 2.14 11.64
CA GLU A 94 -0.29 1.21 10.78
C GLU A 94 0.37 0.98 9.42
N ARG A 95 1.08 1.98 8.87
CA ARG A 95 1.64 1.95 7.50
C ARG A 95 2.53 0.74 7.26
N ASP A 96 3.35 0.42 8.24
CA ASP A 96 4.39 -0.60 8.13
C ASP A 96 3.92 -1.96 8.66
N LYS A 97 2.63 -2.10 9.02
CA LYS A 97 2.07 -3.38 9.45
C LYS A 97 1.91 -4.35 8.29
N ILE A 98 2.20 -5.61 8.59
CA ILE A 98 1.99 -6.73 7.68
C ILE A 98 1.11 -7.76 8.37
N PHE A 99 0.08 -8.22 7.67
CA PHE A 99 -0.80 -9.30 8.13
C PHE A 99 -0.39 -10.58 7.40
N LEU A 100 0.11 -11.56 8.17
CA LEU A 100 0.46 -12.89 7.69
C LEU A 100 -0.70 -13.85 7.98
N GLU A 101 -1.40 -14.25 6.92
CA GLU A 101 -2.48 -15.23 6.96
C GLU A 101 -1.91 -16.62 6.64
N VAL A 102 -1.98 -17.55 7.59
CA VAL A 102 -1.47 -18.91 7.49
C VAL A 102 -2.63 -19.89 7.46
N HIS A 103 -2.70 -20.73 6.43
CA HIS A 103 -3.66 -21.82 6.33
C HIS A 103 -2.94 -23.13 6.58
N ILE A 104 -3.45 -23.88 7.55
CA ILE A 104 -2.97 -25.21 7.90
C ILE A 104 -4.08 -26.19 7.62
N GLN A 105 -3.82 -27.18 6.77
CA GLN A 105 -4.76 -28.23 6.43
C GLN A 105 -4.26 -29.60 6.90
N ASN A 106 -5.12 -30.38 7.54
CA ASN A 106 -4.85 -31.78 7.86
C ASN A 106 -4.89 -32.63 6.59
N LEU A 107 -3.75 -33.19 6.17
CA LEU A 107 -3.71 -34.14 5.06
C LEU A 107 -3.67 -35.60 5.51
N THR A 108 -3.61 -35.84 6.82
CA THR A 108 -3.67 -37.19 7.36
C THR A 108 -5.11 -37.73 7.33
N GLN A 109 -5.25 -39.05 7.49
CA GLN A 109 -6.55 -39.72 7.57
C GLN A 109 -7.11 -39.76 8.99
N GLU A 110 -6.37 -39.24 9.97
CA GLU A 110 -6.73 -39.26 11.38
C GLU A 110 -6.83 -37.84 11.95
N PRO A 111 -7.62 -37.64 13.02
CA PRO A 111 -7.62 -36.37 13.72
C PRO A 111 -6.27 -36.12 14.42
N MET A 112 -5.96 -34.85 14.59
CA MET A 112 -4.74 -34.40 15.26
C MET A 112 -5.00 -33.20 16.16
N TYR A 113 -4.12 -33.02 17.15
CA TYR A 113 -4.16 -31.89 18.09
C TYR A 113 -2.86 -31.10 18.00
N PHE A 114 -2.94 -29.78 17.84
CA PHE A 114 -1.75 -28.91 17.86
C PHE A 114 -1.32 -28.61 19.29
N GLU A 115 -0.11 -29.04 19.65
CA GLU A 115 0.52 -28.66 20.92
C GLU A 115 1.12 -27.26 20.83
N ARG A 116 1.62 -26.89 19.66
CA ARG A 116 2.27 -25.60 19.44
C ARG A 116 2.04 -25.11 18.03
N MET A 117 1.67 -23.84 17.94
CA MET A 117 1.48 -23.11 16.70
C MET A 117 2.09 -21.73 16.88
N ARG A 118 3.39 -21.60 16.63
CA ARG A 118 4.15 -20.38 16.94
C ARG A 118 4.84 -19.83 15.71
N PHE A 119 4.63 -18.55 15.44
CA PHE A 119 5.43 -17.81 14.46
C PHE A 119 6.64 -17.17 15.15
N GLU A 120 7.83 -17.47 14.65
CA GLU A 120 9.10 -16.92 15.11
C GLU A 120 9.57 -15.87 14.10
N CYS A 121 9.34 -14.60 14.43
CA CYS A 121 9.71 -13.48 13.58
C CYS A 121 11.23 -13.23 13.54
N THR A 122 11.71 -12.56 12.50
CA THR A 122 13.10 -12.06 12.48
C THR A 122 13.27 -10.85 13.40
N GLU A 123 14.51 -10.45 13.66
CA GLU A 123 14.84 -9.41 14.62
C GLU A 123 14.26 -8.03 14.28
N ASP A 124 13.95 -7.77 13.00
CA ASP A 124 13.40 -6.49 12.53
C ASP A 124 11.90 -6.32 12.83
N TRP A 125 11.22 -7.42 13.17
CA TRP A 125 9.78 -7.45 13.36
C TRP A 125 9.42 -7.77 14.81
N ASP A 126 8.38 -7.10 15.29
CA ASP A 126 7.56 -7.58 16.40
C ASP A 126 6.35 -8.30 15.85
N VAL A 127 5.97 -9.42 16.47
CA VAL A 127 4.79 -10.19 16.10
C VAL A 127 3.75 -10.14 17.20
N GLU A 128 2.52 -9.86 16.80
CA GLU A 128 1.32 -10.03 17.59
C GLU A 128 0.51 -11.20 17.03
N ASP A 129 0.17 -12.15 17.92
CA ASP A 129 -0.64 -13.32 17.58
C ASP A 129 -2.12 -12.99 17.78
N ALA A 130 -2.88 -12.92 16.69
CA ALA A 130 -4.30 -12.57 16.70
C ALA A 130 -5.23 -13.79 16.89
N ASN A 131 -4.69 -14.94 17.30
CA ASN A 131 -5.43 -16.21 17.41
C ASN A 131 -5.84 -16.55 18.85
N TYR A 132 -5.87 -15.55 19.73
CA TYR A 132 -6.33 -15.65 21.12
C TYR A 132 -7.59 -14.83 21.34
N LYS A 133 -8.42 -15.24 22.31
CA LYS A 133 -9.63 -14.49 22.68
C LYS A 133 -9.26 -13.17 23.37
N ASP A 134 -9.97 -12.10 23.02
CA ASP A 134 -9.71 -10.75 23.54
C ASP A 134 -9.80 -10.62 25.07
N ASP A 135 -10.64 -11.44 25.71
CA ASP A 135 -10.98 -11.33 27.14
C ASP A 135 -9.81 -11.71 28.08
N ASP A 136 -8.95 -12.64 27.65
CA ASP A 136 -7.88 -13.20 28.48
C ASP A 136 -6.52 -13.25 27.76
N LYS A 137 -6.48 -13.20 26.42
CA LYS A 137 -5.27 -13.39 25.58
C LYS A 137 -4.44 -14.65 25.85
N THR A 138 -4.86 -15.53 26.76
CA THR A 138 -4.24 -16.82 27.07
C THR A 138 -4.93 -17.98 26.34
N THR A 139 -6.24 -17.84 26.09
CA THR A 139 -7.06 -18.90 25.52
C THR A 139 -7.11 -18.75 24.01
N SER A 140 -6.55 -19.72 23.29
CA SER A 140 -6.63 -19.76 21.82
C SER A 140 -8.07 -19.90 21.35
N ILE A 141 -8.39 -19.31 20.19
CA ILE A 141 -9.68 -19.51 19.51
C ILE A 141 -9.91 -20.97 19.08
N PHE A 142 -8.82 -21.75 18.95
CA PHE A 142 -8.86 -23.18 18.61
C PHE A 142 -8.80 -24.08 19.86
N SER A 143 -9.44 -23.66 20.95
CA SER A 143 -9.52 -24.43 22.21
C SER A 143 -10.87 -25.13 22.37
N GLY A 144 -10.96 -26.04 23.35
CA GLY A 144 -12.20 -26.76 23.66
C GLY A 144 -12.68 -27.62 22.48
N ALA A 145 -13.90 -27.38 22.02
CA ALA A 145 -14.49 -28.11 20.89
C ALA A 145 -13.71 -27.97 19.58
N LEU A 146 -12.93 -26.89 19.42
CA LEU A 146 -12.10 -26.62 18.24
C LEU A 146 -10.64 -27.06 18.42
N ALA A 147 -10.30 -27.76 19.50
CA ALA A 147 -8.93 -28.21 19.77
C ALA A 147 -8.46 -29.28 18.77
N ILE A 148 -9.35 -30.21 18.42
CA ILE A 148 -9.05 -31.33 17.51
C ILE A 148 -9.30 -30.90 16.06
N MET A 149 -8.36 -31.19 15.17
CA MET A 149 -8.48 -30.93 13.74
C MET A 149 -8.78 -32.25 13.02
N GLN A 150 -9.93 -32.35 12.36
CA GLN A 150 -10.33 -33.57 11.64
C GLN A 150 -9.53 -33.70 10.33
N PRO A 151 -9.52 -34.88 9.70
CA PRO A 151 -8.99 -35.04 8.35
C PRO A 151 -9.60 -34.04 7.39
N GLN A 152 -8.78 -33.44 6.52
CA GLN A 152 -9.15 -32.40 5.54
C GLN A 152 -9.57 -31.04 6.10
N ASP A 153 -9.76 -30.89 7.42
CA ASP A 153 -10.04 -29.60 8.03
C ASP A 153 -8.91 -28.61 7.75
N THR A 154 -9.30 -27.35 7.61
CA THR A 154 -8.37 -26.22 7.44
C THR A 154 -8.59 -25.20 8.54
N ARG A 155 -7.49 -24.78 9.19
CA ARG A 155 -7.48 -23.67 10.14
C ARG A 155 -6.72 -22.49 9.56
N GLN A 156 -7.25 -21.28 9.80
CA GLN A 156 -6.63 -20.02 9.40
C GLN A 156 -6.11 -19.31 10.63
N TYR A 157 -4.84 -18.92 10.58
CA TYR A 157 -4.17 -18.17 11.64
C TYR A 157 -3.74 -16.83 11.08
N ILE A 158 -3.83 -15.79 11.90
CA ILE A 158 -3.37 -14.44 11.55
C ILE A 158 -2.29 -14.01 12.52
N TYR A 159 -1.16 -13.57 11.97
CA TYR A 159 -0.09 -12.91 12.70
C TYR A 159 0.08 -11.49 12.19
N ILE A 160 0.13 -10.52 13.10
CA ILE A 160 0.30 -9.10 12.78
C ILE A 160 1.75 -8.74 13.07
N LEU A 161 2.52 -8.44 12.03
CA LEU A 161 3.91 -8.03 12.13
C LEU A 161 4.00 -6.51 12.10
N ARG A 162 4.78 -5.94 13.03
CA ARG A 162 5.07 -4.51 13.12
C ARG A 162 6.57 -4.30 13.03
N THR A 163 7.02 -3.32 12.26
CA THR A 163 8.44 -2.95 12.25
C THR A 163 8.84 -2.42 13.62
N LYS A 164 10.00 -2.82 14.14
CA LYS A 164 10.53 -2.26 15.39
C LYS A 164 11.00 -0.81 15.23
N THR A 165 11.37 -0.42 14.02
CA THR A 165 11.84 0.92 13.70
C THR A 165 10.84 1.60 12.77
N SER A 166 10.15 2.61 13.31
CA SER A 166 9.22 3.45 12.54
C SER A 166 9.92 4.72 12.08
N THR A 167 9.95 4.98 10.77
CA THR A 167 10.51 6.21 10.19
C THR A 167 9.40 7.16 9.76
N THR A 168 9.55 8.45 10.07
CA THR A 168 8.60 9.51 9.68
C THR A 168 8.43 9.60 8.17
N VAL A 169 9.53 9.47 7.42
CA VAL A 169 9.51 9.35 5.96
C VAL A 169 9.25 7.89 5.57
N PRO A 170 8.30 7.60 4.67
CA PRO A 170 8.06 6.25 4.18
C PRO A 170 9.30 5.68 3.51
N PRO A 171 9.78 4.48 3.91
CA PRO A 171 10.91 3.87 3.24
C PRO A 171 10.52 3.52 1.80
N THR A 172 11.31 3.97 0.83
CA THR A 172 11.14 3.59 -0.58
C THR A 172 11.59 2.14 -0.75
N LEU A 173 10.64 1.21 -0.71
CA LEU A 173 10.91 -0.21 -0.91
C LEU A 173 11.22 -0.48 -2.39
N THR A 174 12.42 -0.99 -2.67
CA THR A 174 12.82 -1.34 -4.04
C THR A 174 11.90 -2.43 -4.59
N PRO A 175 11.28 -2.23 -5.77
CA PRO A 175 10.48 -3.25 -6.42
C PRO A 175 11.28 -4.55 -6.62
N GLY A 176 10.66 -5.70 -6.32
CA GLY A 176 11.31 -7.01 -6.40
C GLY A 176 12.17 -7.39 -5.19
N SER A 177 12.37 -6.49 -4.22
CA SER A 177 13.07 -6.83 -2.96
C SER A 177 12.31 -7.90 -2.17
N ILE A 178 13.08 -8.72 -1.45
CA ILE A 178 12.59 -9.82 -0.63
C ILE A 178 12.88 -9.50 0.82
N THR A 179 11.85 -9.30 1.63
CA THR A 179 11.96 -9.03 3.06
C THR A 179 11.68 -10.32 3.85
N PRO A 180 12.62 -10.82 4.66
CA PRO A 180 12.36 -11.96 5.53
C PRO A 180 11.38 -11.57 6.64
N LEU A 181 10.45 -12.46 6.97
CA LEU A 181 9.43 -12.25 7.99
C LEU A 181 9.67 -13.13 9.22
N GLY A 182 10.01 -14.41 9.00
CA GLY A 182 10.17 -15.37 10.08
C GLY A 182 9.93 -16.81 9.66
N ARG A 183 9.81 -17.70 10.64
CA ARG A 183 9.54 -19.14 10.45
C ARG A 183 8.34 -19.55 11.29
N LEU A 184 7.59 -20.55 10.82
CA LEU A 184 6.49 -21.12 11.55
C LEU A 184 6.91 -22.47 12.13
N ASP A 185 6.78 -22.61 13.44
CA ASP A 185 7.11 -23.84 14.17
C ASP A 185 5.84 -24.47 14.75
N ILE A 186 5.51 -25.62 14.19
CA ILE A 186 4.27 -26.36 14.45
C ILE A 186 4.64 -27.67 15.12
N SER A 187 4.01 -28.01 16.24
CA SER A 187 4.04 -29.36 16.79
C SER A 187 2.65 -29.85 17.12
N TRP A 188 2.44 -31.16 16.95
CA TRP A 188 1.14 -31.79 17.13
C TRP A 188 1.27 -33.20 17.69
N ARG A 189 0.12 -33.76 18.07
CA ARG A 189 -0.07 -35.14 18.46
C ARG A 189 -1.05 -35.81 17.50
N SER A 190 -0.70 -37.02 17.04
CA SER A 190 -1.63 -37.90 16.32
C SER A 190 -2.69 -38.48 17.28
N SER A 191 -3.64 -39.25 16.74
CA SER A 191 -4.70 -39.88 17.55
C SER A 191 -4.17 -40.81 18.64
N PHE A 192 -2.98 -41.38 18.45
CA PHE A 192 -2.30 -42.24 19.43
C PHE A 192 -1.26 -41.50 20.28
N GLY A 193 -1.20 -40.17 20.21
CA GLY A 193 -0.27 -39.35 20.99
C GLY A 193 1.15 -39.28 20.42
N GLU A 194 1.37 -39.76 19.21
CA GLU A 194 2.69 -39.69 18.57
C GLU A 194 3.01 -38.23 18.22
N PRO A 195 4.21 -37.74 18.56
CA PRO A 195 4.59 -36.37 18.29
C PRO A 195 4.92 -36.19 16.81
N GLY A 196 4.42 -35.10 16.22
CA GLY A 196 4.89 -34.58 14.94
C GLY A 196 5.34 -33.14 15.07
N ARG A 197 6.32 -32.75 14.23
CA ARG A 197 6.82 -31.38 14.17
C ARG A 197 7.06 -30.98 12.72
N LEU A 198 6.75 -29.73 12.42
CA LEU A 198 7.05 -29.10 11.14
C LEU A 198 7.59 -27.70 11.42
N LEU A 199 8.82 -27.45 10.96
CA LEU A 199 9.41 -26.12 10.94
C LEU A 199 9.48 -25.66 9.48
N THR A 200 8.83 -24.54 9.16
CA THR A 200 8.90 -24.00 7.80
C THR A 200 10.27 -23.37 7.53
N SER A 201 10.63 -23.27 6.25
CA SER A 201 11.68 -22.35 5.84
C SER A 201 11.28 -20.89 6.11
N MET A 202 12.24 -19.97 5.93
CA MET A 202 12.02 -18.54 6.09
C MET A 202 10.89 -18.05 5.17
N LEU A 203 9.79 -17.63 5.78
CA LEU A 203 8.70 -16.95 5.10
C LEU A 203 9.17 -15.54 4.72
N THR A 204 8.90 -15.14 3.49
CA THR A 204 9.37 -13.88 2.93
C THR A 204 8.22 -13.12 2.27
N ARG A 205 8.31 -11.80 2.28
CA ARG A 205 7.48 -10.90 1.48
C ARG A 205 8.26 -10.46 0.27
N ARG A 206 7.65 -10.55 -0.92
CA ARG A 206 8.18 -9.91 -2.13
C ARG A 206 7.44 -8.62 -2.39
N ILE A 207 8.18 -7.54 -2.67
CA ILE A 207 7.60 -6.28 -3.09
C ILE A 207 7.21 -6.40 -4.57
N PRO A 208 5.90 -6.29 -4.91
CA PRO A 208 5.47 -6.39 -6.31
C PRO A 208 6.13 -5.33 -7.18
N PHE A 209 6.42 -5.67 -8.43
CA PHE A 209 6.76 -4.66 -9.41
C PHE A 209 5.53 -3.80 -9.70
N PRO A 210 5.68 -2.48 -9.89
CA PRO A 210 4.58 -1.65 -10.34
C PRO A 210 4.09 -2.18 -11.69
N THR A 211 2.88 -2.73 -11.72
CA THR A 211 2.24 -3.14 -12.97
C THR A 211 1.94 -1.88 -13.77
N ALA A 212 2.43 -1.79 -15.01
CA ALA A 212 2.04 -0.73 -15.92
C ALA A 212 0.50 -0.68 -16.02
N PRO A 213 -0.12 0.52 -16.03
CA PRO A 213 -1.56 0.63 -16.19
C PRO A 213 -1.97 -0.10 -17.49
N PRO A 214 -3.08 -0.87 -17.49
CA PRO A 214 -3.57 -1.49 -18.71
C PRO A 214 -3.83 -0.40 -19.76
N PRO A 215 -3.46 -0.61 -21.04
CA PRO A 215 -3.80 0.35 -22.07
C PRO A 215 -5.32 0.55 -22.08
N ALA A 216 -5.75 1.80 -21.99
CA ALA A 216 -7.16 2.18 -22.04
C ALA A 216 -7.81 1.46 -23.22
N SER A 217 -8.88 0.73 -22.94
CA SER A 217 -9.62 -0.04 -23.94
C SER A 217 -10.12 0.93 -25.00
N ALA A 218 -9.50 0.92 -26.18
CA ALA A 218 -10.00 1.66 -27.33
C ALA A 218 -11.44 1.21 -27.61
N SER A 219 -12.38 2.15 -27.52
CA SER A 219 -13.79 1.95 -27.85
C SER A 219 -13.93 1.34 -29.25
N PRO A 220 -14.82 0.36 -29.48
CA PRO A 220 -14.97 -0.25 -30.79
C PRO A 220 -15.60 0.76 -31.76
N GLN A 221 -14.77 1.35 -32.63
CA GLN A 221 -15.27 2.09 -33.79
C GLN A 221 -15.95 1.11 -34.74
N THR A 222 -17.24 1.34 -34.97
CA THR A 222 -18.07 0.66 -35.96
C THR A 222 -17.51 0.90 -37.36
N SER A 223 -16.86 -0.11 -37.95
CA SER A 223 -16.45 -0.10 -39.35
C SER A 223 -17.62 -0.49 -40.26
N ARG A 224 -17.98 0.45 -41.15
CA ARG A 224 -18.96 0.30 -42.23
C ARG A 224 -18.42 -0.68 -43.28
N PRO A 225 -19.26 -1.56 -43.88
CA PRO A 225 -18.79 -2.55 -44.84
C PRO A 225 -18.60 -1.92 -46.23
N THR A 226 -17.42 -2.11 -46.82
CA THR A 226 -17.16 -1.86 -48.26
C THR A 226 -16.97 -3.19 -49.00
N SER A 227 -17.48 -3.20 -50.23
CA SER A 227 -17.71 -4.30 -51.18
C SER A 227 -16.51 -5.21 -51.54
N PRO A 228 -16.76 -6.44 -52.04
CA PRO A 228 -15.73 -7.47 -52.23
C PRO A 228 -14.91 -7.29 -53.53
N PRO A 229 -13.63 -7.69 -53.56
CA PRO A 229 -12.83 -7.74 -54.78
C PRO A 229 -13.00 -9.07 -55.54
N PRO A 230 -12.76 -9.11 -56.87
CA PRO A 230 -12.97 -10.30 -57.70
C PRO A 230 -11.81 -11.32 -57.63
N ALA A 231 -12.15 -12.55 -58.02
CA ALA A 231 -11.41 -13.82 -57.90
C ALA A 231 -10.12 -13.95 -58.76
N PRO A 232 -9.25 -14.95 -58.49
CA PRO A 232 -7.83 -14.94 -58.86
C PRO A 232 -7.52 -15.61 -60.22
N ARG A 233 -6.36 -15.29 -60.80
CA ARG A 233 -5.74 -16.08 -61.89
C ARG A 233 -4.45 -16.77 -61.43
N PRO A 234 -4.17 -17.99 -61.91
CA PRO A 234 -3.01 -18.80 -61.52
C PRO A 234 -1.86 -18.72 -62.53
N ALA A 235 -0.60 -18.78 -62.06
CA ALA A 235 0.52 -19.55 -62.62
C ALA A 235 1.87 -19.19 -61.96
N SER A 236 2.68 -20.21 -61.74
CA SER A 236 3.99 -20.33 -61.05
C SER A 236 5.20 -20.17 -62.02
N PRO A 237 6.48 -20.55 -61.74
CA PRO A 237 7.17 -21.00 -60.50
C PRO A 237 8.65 -20.49 -60.26
N PHE A 238 9.24 -20.89 -59.12
CA PHE A 238 10.68 -21.06 -58.75
C PHE A 238 11.60 -19.83 -58.44
N GLN A 239 12.13 -19.75 -57.21
CA GLN A 239 13.49 -20.20 -56.84
C GLN A 239 13.85 -19.94 -55.34
N ASN A 240 14.62 -20.88 -54.78
CA ASN A 240 15.21 -20.90 -53.44
C ASN A 240 16.20 -19.74 -53.18
N ARG A 241 16.17 -19.14 -51.96
CA ARG A 241 17.39 -18.93 -51.18
C ARG A 241 17.17 -18.60 -49.70
N THR A 242 17.94 -19.30 -48.88
CA THR A 242 18.28 -19.06 -47.47
C THR A 242 19.23 -17.85 -47.31
N GLY A 243 19.16 -17.13 -46.18
CA GLY A 243 20.29 -16.37 -45.64
C GLY A 243 19.99 -14.98 -45.06
N SER A 244 20.07 -14.91 -43.72
CA SER A 244 20.60 -13.81 -42.88
C SER A 244 20.25 -12.33 -43.17
N ILE A 245 19.59 -11.73 -42.17
CA ILE A 245 19.93 -10.47 -41.46
C ILE A 245 20.58 -9.37 -42.31
N SER A 246 19.85 -8.26 -42.53
CA SER A 246 20.25 -6.88 -42.18
C SER A 246 19.15 -5.86 -42.49
N GLN A 247 18.82 -5.08 -41.43
CA GLN A 247 18.44 -3.66 -41.38
C GLN A 247 17.68 -3.03 -42.57
N ILE A 248 16.42 -2.65 -42.31
CA ILE A 248 15.76 -1.52 -42.99
C ILE A 248 15.22 -0.58 -41.91
N ALA A 249 15.67 0.67 -41.99
CA ALA A 249 15.30 1.79 -41.15
C ALA A 249 13.83 2.18 -41.39
N HIS A 250 13.06 2.32 -40.29
CA HIS A 250 11.75 2.95 -40.31
C HIS A 250 11.88 4.45 -39.97
N PRO A 251 11.24 5.35 -40.73
CA PRO A 251 11.30 6.79 -40.48
C PRO A 251 10.50 7.19 -39.23
N GLN A 252 11.04 8.19 -38.51
CA GLN A 252 10.46 8.83 -37.33
C GLN A 252 9.03 9.32 -37.59
N SER A 253 8.12 8.94 -36.70
CA SER A 253 6.86 9.67 -36.48
C SER A 253 7.13 10.90 -35.60
N PRO A 254 6.39 12.01 -35.78
CA PRO A 254 6.67 13.27 -35.11
C PRO A 254 6.49 13.16 -33.59
N GLN A 255 7.40 13.79 -32.85
CA GLN A 255 7.37 13.90 -31.40
C GLN A 255 6.03 14.50 -30.95
N ILE A 256 5.29 13.75 -30.14
CA ILE A 256 4.23 14.28 -29.30
C ILE A 256 4.92 15.28 -28.36
N ALA A 257 4.51 16.54 -28.42
CA ALA A 257 4.95 17.58 -27.51
C ALA A 257 4.75 17.07 -26.07
N GLN A 258 5.86 16.92 -25.34
CA GLN A 258 5.82 16.70 -23.91
C GLN A 258 4.99 17.82 -23.29
N ALA A 259 3.94 17.45 -22.56
CA ALA A 259 3.26 18.38 -21.66
C ALA A 259 4.34 19.06 -20.79
N PRO A 260 4.24 20.38 -20.54
CA PRO A 260 5.23 21.07 -19.73
C PRO A 260 5.31 20.36 -18.37
N SER A 261 6.48 19.79 -18.07
CA SER A 261 6.79 19.27 -16.75
C SER A 261 6.60 20.40 -15.75
N GLN A 262 5.63 20.26 -14.84
CA GLN A 262 5.52 21.18 -13.71
C GLN A 262 6.89 21.26 -13.02
N PRO A 263 7.32 22.46 -12.56
CA PRO A 263 8.57 22.59 -11.83
C PRO A 263 8.50 21.70 -10.58
N GLN A 264 9.26 20.61 -10.59
CA GLN A 264 9.36 19.73 -9.42
C GLN A 264 10.12 20.51 -8.34
N SER A 265 9.45 20.77 -7.21
CA SER A 265 10.11 21.27 -6.02
C SER A 265 11.18 20.28 -5.55
N ASP A 266 12.28 20.78 -5.02
CA ASP A 266 13.34 19.98 -4.40
C ASP A 266 12.98 19.47 -2.99
N LEU A 267 11.86 19.95 -2.45
CA LEU A 267 11.24 19.51 -1.21
C LEU A 267 10.31 18.32 -1.46
N ASP A 268 10.53 17.24 -0.71
CA ASP A 268 9.58 16.13 -0.57
C ASP A 268 8.79 16.31 0.74
N VAL A 269 7.46 16.17 0.65
CA VAL A 269 6.56 16.35 1.78
C VAL A 269 5.67 15.13 2.00
N HIS A 270 5.51 14.76 3.27
CA HIS A 270 4.69 13.65 3.71
C HIS A 270 3.79 14.10 4.85
N LEU A 271 2.52 13.70 4.79
CA LEU A 271 1.55 13.97 5.83
C LEU A 271 1.40 12.72 6.70
N ILE A 272 1.44 12.90 8.02
CA ILE A 272 1.21 11.83 8.99
C ILE A 272 -0.06 12.17 9.79
N VAL A 273 -0.94 11.20 9.92
CA VAL A 273 -2.11 11.26 10.80
C VAL A 273 -1.69 10.71 12.16
N LYS A 274 -1.62 11.58 13.17
CA LYS A 274 -1.25 11.22 14.54
C LYS A 274 -2.42 10.66 15.34
N HIS A 275 -3.57 11.32 15.26
CA HIS A 275 -4.73 10.93 16.07
C HIS A 275 -6.05 11.30 15.41
N ILE A 276 -7.01 10.39 15.51
CA ILE A 276 -8.41 10.55 15.15
C ILE A 276 -9.26 9.99 16.30
N PRO A 277 -10.21 10.74 16.86
CA PRO A 277 -11.07 10.28 17.95
C PRO A 277 -12.19 9.38 17.41
N ARG A 278 -11.86 8.15 16.98
CA ARG A 278 -12.77 7.25 16.24
C ARG A 278 -14.05 6.88 16.99
N ASP A 279 -14.00 6.78 18.32
CA ASP A 279 -15.12 6.30 19.14
C ASP A 279 -16.21 7.37 19.35
N ASP A 280 -15.88 8.65 19.17
CA ASP A 280 -16.75 9.78 19.50
C ASP A 280 -17.31 10.52 18.27
N ILE A 281 -17.10 9.99 17.06
CA ILE A 281 -17.53 10.63 15.82
C ILE A 281 -19.04 10.43 15.63
N LYS A 282 -19.78 11.53 15.70
CA LYS A 282 -21.24 11.60 15.55
C LYS A 282 -21.64 12.58 14.45
N VAL A 283 -22.74 12.30 13.77
CA VAL A 283 -23.33 13.21 12.76
C VAL A 283 -23.48 14.61 13.35
N GLU A 284 -23.14 15.64 12.56
CA GLU A 284 -23.18 17.07 12.88
C GLU A 284 -22.30 17.52 14.06
N ARG A 285 -21.55 16.61 14.68
CA ARG A 285 -20.61 16.95 15.77
C ARG A 285 -19.20 17.11 15.22
N PRO A 286 -18.56 18.28 15.40
CA PRO A 286 -17.19 18.47 14.93
C PRO A 286 -16.21 17.58 15.69
N PHE A 287 -15.21 17.08 14.97
CA PHE A 287 -14.08 16.34 15.53
C PHE A 287 -12.77 16.86 14.94
N THR A 288 -11.70 16.73 15.72
CA THR A 288 -10.38 17.25 15.37
C THR A 288 -9.44 16.11 15.00
N VAL A 289 -8.75 16.25 13.87
CA VAL A 289 -7.71 15.33 13.42
C VAL A 289 -6.35 15.98 13.68
N ALA A 290 -5.50 15.29 14.44
CA ALA A 290 -4.13 15.71 14.67
C ALA A 290 -3.24 15.20 13.54
N LEU A 291 -2.55 16.13 12.88
CA LEU A 291 -1.73 15.91 11.69
C LEU A 291 -0.31 16.39 11.94
N GLN A 292 0.62 15.81 11.20
CA GLN A 292 2.02 16.19 11.23
C GLN A 292 2.53 16.27 9.79
N LEU A 293 3.02 17.44 9.39
CA LEU A 293 3.70 17.66 8.12
C LEU A 293 5.18 17.35 8.31
N VAL A 294 5.70 16.44 7.49
CA VAL A 294 7.12 16.12 7.43
C VAL A 294 7.66 16.60 6.09
N ALA A 295 8.69 17.45 6.11
CA ALA A 295 9.31 17.99 4.91
C ALA A 295 10.82 17.71 4.91
N SER A 296 11.35 17.23 3.79
CA SER A 296 12.77 16.95 3.61
C SER A 296 13.27 17.48 2.27
N SER A 297 14.49 18.00 2.23
CA SER A 297 15.15 18.42 0.98
C SER A 297 15.95 17.26 0.41
N GLY A 298 15.68 16.87 -0.84
CA GLY A 298 16.38 15.77 -1.52
C GLY A 298 17.75 16.17 -2.11
N MET A 299 18.05 17.47 -2.19
CA MET A 299 19.31 17.97 -2.75
C MET A 299 20.11 18.76 -1.70
N PRO A 300 21.46 18.75 -1.81
CA PRO A 300 22.30 19.71 -1.09
C PRO A 300 21.80 21.12 -1.35
N LEU A 301 21.76 21.98 -0.33
CA LEU A 301 21.51 23.40 -0.52
C LEU A 301 22.74 24.00 -1.23
N LYS A 302 22.85 23.79 -2.55
CA LYS A 302 24.03 24.18 -3.35
C LYS A 302 24.36 25.68 -3.26
N ASN A 303 23.36 26.51 -2.90
CA ASN A 303 23.45 27.96 -2.90
C ASN A 303 23.11 28.64 -1.55
N PHE A 304 22.72 27.89 -0.51
CA PHE A 304 22.20 28.49 0.74
C PHE A 304 22.75 27.78 1.98
N ALA A 305 23.19 28.56 2.96
CA ALA A 305 23.55 28.05 4.28
C ALA A 305 22.28 27.68 5.07
N MET A 306 21.21 28.48 4.91
CA MET A 306 19.91 28.29 5.55
C MET A 306 18.77 28.61 4.59
N ARG A 307 17.66 27.87 4.67
CA ARG A 307 16.41 28.13 3.94
C ARG A 307 15.24 28.26 4.91
N LYS A 308 14.57 29.42 4.90
CA LYS A 308 13.34 29.68 5.66
C LYS A 308 12.13 29.37 4.78
N LEU A 309 11.35 28.39 5.21
CA LEU A 309 10.18 27.88 4.50
C LEU A 309 8.91 28.20 5.29
N VAL A 310 7.84 28.53 4.58
CA VAL A 310 6.48 28.65 5.14
C VAL A 310 5.54 27.81 4.31
N PHE A 311 4.85 26.89 4.98
CA PHE A 311 3.86 26.00 4.36
C PHE A 311 2.44 26.51 4.63
N ALA A 312 1.52 26.23 3.72
CA ALA A 312 0.09 26.35 3.98
C ALA A 312 -0.64 25.06 3.63
N ILE A 313 -1.65 24.73 4.42
CA ILE A 313 -2.55 23.61 4.20
C ILE A 313 -3.88 24.18 3.74
N GLN A 314 -4.30 23.84 2.52
CA GLN A 314 -5.55 24.31 1.92
C GLN A 314 -6.54 23.15 1.80
N HIS A 315 -7.79 23.38 2.20
CA HIS A 315 -8.89 22.45 1.94
C HIS A 315 -9.32 22.53 0.48
N LEU A 316 -9.43 21.38 -0.17
CA LEU A 316 -9.92 21.24 -1.54
C LEU A 316 -11.40 20.85 -1.53
N GLN A 317 -12.17 21.52 -2.37
CA GLN A 317 -13.57 21.26 -2.61
C GLN A 317 -13.73 20.69 -4.02
N VAL A 318 -14.67 19.76 -4.16
CA VAL A 318 -15.12 19.32 -5.48
C VAL A 318 -15.95 20.47 -6.08
N PRO A 319 -15.71 20.87 -7.34
CA PRO A 319 -16.53 21.90 -7.99
C PRO A 319 -18.01 21.50 -7.95
N LYS A 320 -18.87 22.33 -7.32
CA LYS A 320 -20.31 22.15 -7.40
C LYS A 320 -20.75 22.54 -8.81
N VAL A 321 -21.04 21.57 -9.65
CA VAL A 321 -21.77 21.81 -10.90
C VAL A 321 -23.20 22.17 -10.50
N SER A 322 -23.54 23.47 -10.53
CA SER A 322 -24.92 23.90 -10.38
C SER A 322 -25.73 23.33 -11.56
N PRO A 323 -26.76 22.50 -11.34
CA PRO A 323 -27.65 22.13 -12.43
C PRO A 323 -28.31 23.42 -12.94
N ILE A 324 -28.16 23.69 -14.23
CA ILE A 324 -28.88 24.76 -14.91
C ILE A 324 -30.36 24.47 -14.73
N GLN A 325 -31.04 25.28 -13.92
CA GLN A 325 -32.47 25.19 -13.71
C GLN A 325 -33.15 25.66 -15.02
N PRO A 326 -33.98 24.85 -15.69
CA PRO A 326 -34.74 25.34 -16.84
C PRO A 326 -35.70 26.43 -16.33
N GLN A 327 -35.52 27.66 -16.81
CA GLN A 327 -36.44 28.76 -16.53
C GLN A 327 -37.84 28.39 -17.04
N PRO A 328 -38.92 28.70 -16.29
CA PRO A 328 -40.27 28.46 -16.76
C PRO A 328 -40.57 29.35 -17.97
N ALA A 329 -41.06 28.73 -19.05
CA ALA A 329 -41.46 29.43 -20.26
C ALA A 329 -42.54 30.47 -19.95
N VAL A 330 -42.26 31.73 -20.28
CA VAL A 330 -43.23 32.83 -20.24
C VAL A 330 -44.21 32.63 -21.41
N PRO A 331 -45.55 32.68 -21.24
CA PRO A 331 -46.48 32.53 -22.36
C PRO A 331 -46.45 33.78 -23.24
N GLU A 332 -46.21 33.61 -24.54
CA GLU A 332 -46.32 34.67 -25.55
C GLU A 332 -47.78 35.15 -25.68
N VAL A 333 -47.99 36.46 -25.51
CA VAL A 333 -49.21 37.14 -25.92
C VAL A 333 -49.01 37.68 -27.34
N VAL A 334 -49.85 37.18 -28.25
CA VAL A 334 -49.89 37.52 -29.68
C VAL A 334 -50.56 38.88 -29.89
N SER A 335 -49.94 39.79 -30.65
CA SER A 335 -50.63 40.82 -31.45
C SER A 335 -49.73 41.41 -32.55
N PRO A 336 -50.32 41.97 -33.64
CA PRO A 336 -49.97 41.59 -35.01
C PRO A 336 -49.02 42.53 -35.77
N ARG A 337 -48.38 41.96 -36.81
CA ARG A 337 -47.41 42.56 -37.74
C ARG A 337 -47.97 43.66 -38.64
N GLN A 338 -47.10 44.59 -39.04
CA GLN A 338 -46.80 45.05 -40.42
C GLN A 338 -45.72 46.17 -40.34
N SER A 339 -44.77 46.40 -41.25
CA SER A 339 -44.21 45.70 -42.42
C SER A 339 -42.97 46.50 -42.87
N SER A 340 -42.10 45.88 -43.69
CA SER A 340 -40.92 46.43 -44.40
C SER A 340 -39.60 46.42 -43.61
N SER A 341 -38.41 46.18 -44.17
CA SER A 341 -37.95 45.56 -45.42
C SER A 341 -36.42 45.49 -45.33
N GLY A 342 -35.81 44.35 -45.70
CA GLY A 342 -34.40 44.25 -46.09
C GLY A 342 -33.33 44.47 -45.01
N PHE A 343 -32.78 43.39 -44.45
CA PHE A 343 -31.38 42.98 -44.64
C PHE A 343 -31.12 41.69 -43.84
N SER A 344 -30.32 40.81 -44.43
CA SER A 344 -30.06 39.43 -43.99
C SER A 344 -29.44 39.32 -42.58
N THR A 345 -29.98 38.41 -41.79
CA THR A 345 -29.36 37.83 -40.58
C THR A 345 -28.12 36.99 -40.93
N PRO A 346 -27.02 37.06 -40.17
CA PRO A 346 -26.21 35.89 -39.89
C PRO A 346 -26.75 35.19 -38.63
N SER A 347 -26.87 33.87 -38.72
CA SER A 347 -27.31 32.95 -37.67
C SER A 347 -26.61 33.20 -36.33
N SER A 348 -27.38 33.16 -35.24
CA SER A 348 -26.86 33.01 -33.88
C SER A 348 -26.14 31.67 -33.76
N ALA A 349 -24.82 31.69 -33.94
CA ALA A 349 -23.97 30.67 -33.33
C ALA A 349 -24.02 30.89 -31.81
N THR A 350 -24.38 29.85 -31.07
CA THR A 350 -24.17 29.76 -29.62
C THR A 350 -22.66 29.89 -29.35
N ALA A 351 -22.19 31.13 -29.16
CA ALA A 351 -20.84 31.39 -28.73
C ALA A 351 -20.70 30.85 -27.30
N ALA A 352 -19.91 29.80 -27.12
CA ALA A 352 -19.49 29.35 -25.81
C ALA A 352 -18.80 30.53 -25.10
N PHE A 353 -19.35 30.93 -23.96
CA PHE A 353 -18.76 31.98 -23.12
C PHE A 353 -17.40 31.50 -22.64
N ASN A 354 -16.32 32.05 -23.20
CA ASN A 354 -14.97 31.61 -22.87
C ASN A 354 -14.57 32.17 -21.50
N TYR A 355 -14.82 31.37 -20.46
CA TYR A 355 -14.63 31.74 -19.06
C TYR A 355 -13.19 32.20 -18.76
N ALA A 356 -12.20 31.61 -19.43
CA ALA A 356 -10.79 31.98 -19.28
C ALA A 356 -10.52 33.42 -19.78
N LEU A 357 -11.13 33.79 -20.91
CA LEU A 357 -10.96 35.10 -21.54
C LEU A 357 -11.76 36.19 -20.80
N ALA A 358 -12.94 35.84 -20.28
CA ALA A 358 -13.72 36.71 -19.40
C ALA A 358 -13.00 36.95 -18.07
N HIS A 359 -12.39 35.92 -17.48
CA HIS A 359 -11.61 36.04 -16.24
C HIS A 359 -10.36 36.92 -16.44
N GLN A 360 -9.67 36.78 -17.58
CA GLN A 360 -8.53 37.64 -17.93
C GLN A 360 -8.95 39.11 -18.08
N LYS A 361 -10.08 39.37 -18.75
CA LYS A 361 -10.63 40.72 -18.94
C LYS A 361 -11.10 41.36 -17.63
N ILE A 362 -11.65 40.59 -16.69
CA ILE A 362 -12.08 41.09 -15.37
C ILE A 362 -10.86 41.40 -14.49
N LEU A 363 -9.82 40.57 -14.53
CA LEU A 363 -8.55 40.87 -13.88
C LEU A 363 -7.94 42.15 -14.46
N ASP A 364 -7.83 42.28 -15.78
CA ASP A 364 -7.32 43.50 -16.44
C ASP A 364 -8.17 44.75 -16.13
N ALA A 365 -9.49 44.59 -16.02
CA ALA A 365 -10.40 45.70 -15.68
C ALA A 365 -10.26 46.15 -14.21
N SER A 366 -9.95 45.23 -13.30
CA SER A 366 -9.67 45.56 -11.89
C SER A 366 -8.38 46.37 -11.69
N PHE A 367 -7.46 46.32 -12.67
CA PHE A 367 -6.25 47.14 -12.69
C PHE A 367 -6.43 48.55 -13.29
N ARG A 368 -7.60 48.87 -13.88
CA ARG A 368 -7.80 50.15 -14.61
C ARG A 368 -8.61 51.21 -13.85
N SER A 369 -9.07 50.95 -12.62
CA SER A 369 -9.76 51.96 -11.81
C SER A 369 -8.80 52.77 -10.94
N GLN A 370 -7.89 53.52 -11.58
CA GLN A 370 -7.36 54.77 -11.05
C GLN A 370 -7.23 55.74 -12.23
N SER A 371 -8.25 56.57 -12.42
CA SER A 371 -8.17 57.71 -13.34
C SER A 371 -7.76 58.98 -12.58
N PRO A 372 -7.01 59.89 -13.23
CA PRO A 372 -6.33 61.01 -12.59
C PRO A 372 -7.16 62.31 -12.67
N ASP A 373 -7.14 63.15 -11.63
CA ASP A 373 -6.99 64.61 -11.77
C ASP A 373 -6.93 65.33 -10.41
N GLY A 374 -6.10 66.38 -10.31
CA GLY A 374 -6.13 67.35 -9.20
C GLY A 374 -4.77 67.76 -8.62
N THR A 375 -4.20 68.83 -9.14
CA THR A 375 -2.96 69.53 -8.77
C THR A 375 -2.90 70.11 -7.34
N ARG A 376 -1.83 69.83 -6.57
CA ARG A 376 -1.08 70.83 -5.76
C ARG A 376 0.26 70.29 -5.21
N THR A 377 1.27 71.15 -5.19
CA THR A 377 2.71 71.01 -4.87
C THR A 377 3.05 70.90 -3.35
N PRO A 378 4.33 70.67 -2.94
CA PRO A 378 4.74 69.59 -2.03
C PRO A 378 4.95 70.00 -0.57
N GLN A 379 4.81 69.04 0.34
CA GLN A 379 5.43 69.08 1.66
C GLN A 379 5.61 67.66 2.22
N ALA A 380 6.83 67.34 2.66
CA ALA A 380 7.19 66.20 3.50
C ALA A 380 7.65 66.75 4.87
N PRO A 381 7.88 65.92 5.91
CA PRO A 381 7.63 64.48 6.03
C PRO A 381 6.82 64.12 7.30
N ASP A 382 6.23 62.94 7.36
CA ASP A 382 6.10 62.23 8.64
C ASP A 382 6.08 60.71 8.42
N GLU A 383 6.96 60.03 9.14
CA GLU A 383 7.17 58.59 9.13
C GLU A 383 5.94 57.85 9.70
N ALA A 384 5.34 56.99 8.88
CA ALA A 384 4.48 55.91 9.34
C ALA A 384 5.06 54.56 8.88
N PRO A 385 5.06 53.52 9.74
CA PRO A 385 5.79 52.29 9.50
C PRO A 385 5.16 51.50 8.35
N LYS A 386 6.01 51.05 7.42
CA LYS A 386 5.63 50.12 6.34
C LYS A 386 5.30 48.76 6.95
N HIS A 387 4.02 48.41 7.00
CA HIS A 387 3.58 47.06 7.27
C HIS A 387 3.66 46.27 5.95
N ASP A 388 4.80 45.65 5.68
CA ASP A 388 4.97 44.70 4.58
C ASP A 388 4.10 43.47 4.85
N THR A 389 2.86 43.51 4.35
CA THR A 389 1.92 42.39 4.43
C THR A 389 1.66 41.92 3.01
N THR A 390 2.69 41.38 2.36
CA THR A 390 2.55 40.64 1.10
C THR A 390 1.81 39.35 1.41
N VAL A 391 0.47 39.41 1.41
CA VAL A 391 -0.36 38.21 1.54
C VAL A 391 -0.16 37.38 0.25
N PRO A 392 0.35 36.16 0.36
CA PRO A 392 0.66 35.32 -0.79
C PRO A 392 -0.64 34.88 -1.46
N ILE A 393 -0.67 34.94 -2.79
CA ILE A 393 -1.85 34.59 -3.59
C ILE A 393 -1.93 33.05 -3.65
N LEU A 394 -2.87 32.47 -2.91
CA LEU A 394 -3.13 31.03 -2.92
C LEU A 394 -3.93 30.61 -4.16
N PRO A 395 -3.68 29.42 -4.73
CA PRO A 395 -4.52 28.85 -5.78
C PRO A 395 -5.99 28.70 -5.33
N PRO A 396 -6.95 28.63 -6.27
CA PRO A 396 -8.33 28.31 -5.93
C PRO A 396 -8.43 26.96 -5.18
N PRO A 397 -9.36 26.83 -4.21
CA PRO A 397 -9.53 25.64 -3.38
C PRO A 397 -10.27 24.51 -4.12
N TYR A 398 -10.00 24.34 -5.41
CA TYR A 398 -10.59 23.30 -6.25
C TYR A 398 -9.49 22.38 -6.80
N PHE A 399 -9.84 21.13 -7.06
CA PHE A 399 -8.97 20.21 -7.78
C PHE A 399 -8.76 20.69 -9.23
N ASP A 400 -7.52 20.61 -9.73
CA ASP A 400 -7.17 21.10 -11.08
C ASP A 400 -7.62 20.17 -12.22
N GLY A 401 -8.08 18.95 -11.90
CA GLY A 401 -8.53 17.93 -12.87
C GLY A 401 -10.04 17.75 -12.90
N HIS A 402 -10.62 17.74 -14.10
CA HIS A 402 -12.06 17.51 -14.32
C HIS A 402 -12.42 16.03 -14.54
N ASP A 403 -11.49 15.10 -14.28
CA ASP A 403 -11.58 13.71 -14.71
C ASP A 403 -12.19 12.77 -13.64
N GLU A 404 -13.37 12.26 -14.01
CA GLU A 404 -14.01 10.99 -13.65
C GLU A 404 -14.28 10.66 -12.16
N LEU A 405 -15.56 10.82 -11.77
CA LEU A 405 -16.28 10.00 -10.78
C LEU A 405 -15.74 9.89 -9.34
N LYS A 406 -14.85 10.78 -8.87
CA LYS A 406 -14.49 10.90 -7.43
C LYS A 406 -15.50 11.66 -6.56
N GLY A 407 -16.65 12.04 -7.11
CA GLY A 407 -17.71 12.75 -6.41
C GLY A 407 -18.68 11.85 -5.63
N ASN A 408 -18.22 10.81 -4.92
CA ASN A 408 -19.09 10.16 -3.93
C ASN A 408 -18.88 10.81 -2.59
N SER A 409 -19.82 11.71 -2.26
CA SER A 409 -20.00 12.44 -1.00
C SER A 409 -19.02 12.04 0.10
N SER A 410 -17.91 12.78 0.23
CA SER A 410 -17.22 12.89 1.51
C SER A 410 -18.30 13.34 2.48
N GLY A 411 -18.87 12.41 3.24
CA GLY A 411 -19.87 12.67 4.27
C GLY A 411 -19.30 13.50 5.40
N VAL A 412 -18.17 14.17 5.20
CA VAL A 412 -17.41 15.00 6.12
C VAL A 412 -17.02 16.29 5.41
N LEU A 413 -17.31 17.41 6.05
CA LEU A 413 -16.97 18.76 5.61
C LEU A 413 -15.85 19.33 6.49
N PRO A 414 -14.89 20.08 5.92
CA PRO A 414 -13.92 20.81 6.73
C PRO A 414 -14.60 21.98 7.46
N MET A 415 -14.11 22.28 8.66
CA MET A 415 -14.55 23.39 9.51
C MET A 415 -13.40 24.37 9.72
N GLY A 416 -13.70 25.67 9.65
CA GLY A 416 -12.73 26.75 9.87
C GLY A 416 -12.21 27.38 8.58
N SER A 417 -10.98 27.89 8.63
CA SER A 417 -10.34 28.60 7.51
C SER A 417 -10.10 27.67 6.32
N SER A 418 -10.41 28.12 5.11
CA SER A 418 -10.16 27.36 3.87
C SER A 418 -8.67 27.04 3.64
N ALA A 419 -7.77 27.82 4.24
CA ALA A 419 -6.36 27.53 4.32
C ALA A 419 -5.78 27.97 5.66
N ILE A 420 -4.82 27.22 6.18
CA ILE A 420 -4.03 27.57 7.36
C ILE A 420 -2.57 27.73 6.96
N VAL A 421 -1.93 28.83 7.38
CA VAL A 421 -0.49 29.04 7.20
C VAL A 421 0.22 28.54 8.45
N LEU A 422 1.17 27.65 8.27
CA LEU A 422 1.93 27.07 9.37
C LEU A 422 3.11 27.99 9.76
N PRO A 423 3.58 27.95 11.03
CA PRO A 423 4.74 28.72 11.46
C PRO A 423 5.97 28.52 10.54
N PRO A 424 6.78 29.57 10.31
CA PRO A 424 8.01 29.45 9.51
C PRO A 424 8.99 28.45 10.12
N VAL A 425 9.63 27.66 9.26
CA VAL A 425 10.60 26.63 9.63
C VAL A 425 11.89 26.83 8.85
N GLN A 426 13.02 26.39 9.40
CA GLN A 426 14.33 26.57 8.78
C GLN A 426 15.00 25.23 8.53
N ILE A 427 15.56 25.04 7.33
CA ILE A 427 16.47 23.93 6.99
C ILE A 427 17.87 24.51 6.89
N SER A 428 18.82 23.91 7.59
CA SER A 428 20.25 24.18 7.41
C SER A 428 20.94 22.99 6.73
N SER A 429 21.94 23.30 5.89
CA SER A 429 22.84 22.27 5.37
C SER A 429 23.82 21.87 6.47
N GLY A 430 23.94 20.58 6.78
CA GLY A 430 25.00 20.09 7.66
C GLY A 430 26.38 20.23 7.02
N ASP A 431 27.43 19.98 7.82
CA ASP A 431 28.86 20.07 7.46
C ASP A 431 29.26 19.24 6.22
N ALA A 432 28.39 18.32 5.77
CA ALA A 432 28.58 17.45 4.60
C ALA A 432 27.64 17.76 3.41
N GLY A 433 26.96 18.92 3.38
CA GLY A 433 26.06 19.27 2.28
C GLY A 433 24.72 18.50 2.29
N THR A 434 24.42 17.76 3.36
CA THR A 434 23.14 17.03 3.53
C THR A 434 22.29 17.74 4.60
N PRO A 435 20.97 17.91 4.37
CA PRO A 435 20.09 18.54 5.36
C PRO A 435 20.03 17.68 6.62
N THR A 436 20.16 18.32 7.78
CA THR A 436 20.50 17.62 9.04
C THR A 436 19.37 16.87 9.71
N ASN A 437 18.10 17.05 9.33
CA ASN A 437 16.95 16.22 9.72
C ASN A 437 15.70 16.66 8.92
N PRO A 438 14.68 15.79 8.74
CA PRO A 438 13.41 16.24 8.20
C PRO A 438 12.75 17.26 9.13
N ILE A 439 12.17 18.32 8.58
CA ILE A 439 11.32 19.23 9.34
C ILE A 439 10.05 18.50 9.72
N VAL A 440 9.62 18.67 10.97
CA VAL A 440 8.39 18.10 11.49
C VAL A 440 7.54 19.21 12.09
N GLN A 441 6.29 19.33 11.62
CA GLN A 441 5.38 20.37 12.07
C GLN A 441 4.00 19.79 12.37
N ASP A 442 3.58 19.89 13.63
CA ASP A 442 2.27 19.44 14.09
C ASP A 442 1.20 20.53 13.85
N PHE A 443 0.03 20.11 13.40
CA PHE A 443 -1.14 20.97 13.24
C PHE A 443 -2.42 20.17 13.41
N GLN A 444 -3.55 20.86 13.50
CA GLN A 444 -4.85 20.25 13.70
C GLN A 444 -5.85 20.80 12.69
N LEU A 445 -6.71 19.93 12.17
CA LEU A 445 -7.83 20.31 11.31
C LEU A 445 -9.12 19.79 11.91
N THR A 446 -10.17 20.62 11.85
CA THR A 446 -11.50 20.26 12.36
C THR A 446 -12.40 19.89 11.20
N PHE A 447 -13.18 18.84 11.38
CA PHE A 447 -14.12 18.35 10.39
C PHE A 447 -15.46 18.08 11.03
N VAL A 448 -16.55 18.15 10.26
CA VAL A 448 -17.90 17.82 10.70
C VAL A 448 -18.52 16.79 9.75
N PRO A 449 -18.95 15.62 10.24
CA PRO A 449 -19.65 14.65 9.43
C PRO A 449 -21.11 15.07 9.23
N THR A 450 -21.63 14.85 8.03
CA THR A 450 -22.98 15.22 7.59
C THR A 450 -23.88 14.01 7.38
N LYS A 451 -23.30 12.80 7.36
CA LYS A 451 -24.01 11.54 7.15
C LYS A 451 -23.48 10.46 8.09
N PRO A 452 -24.32 9.56 8.59
CA PRO A 452 -23.88 8.40 9.36
C PRO A 452 -23.24 7.34 8.43
N GLY A 453 -22.51 6.39 9.04
CA GLY A 453 -21.86 5.28 8.35
C GLY A 453 -20.40 5.56 7.97
N PHE A 454 -19.89 4.78 7.01
CA PHE A 454 -18.49 4.89 6.58
C PHE A 454 -18.27 6.17 5.76
N CYS A 455 -17.40 7.06 6.26
CA CYS A 455 -17.07 8.32 5.63
C CYS A 455 -15.56 8.48 5.42
N ARG A 456 -15.19 9.18 4.36
CA ARG A 456 -13.81 9.58 4.04
C ARG A 456 -13.58 11.02 4.47
N VAL A 457 -12.44 11.29 5.10
CA VAL A 457 -11.95 12.62 5.45
C VAL A 457 -10.78 12.92 4.53
N GLY A 458 -10.75 14.10 3.94
CA GLY A 458 -9.85 14.34 2.80
C GLY A 458 -9.90 15.73 2.21
N GLY A 459 -9.37 15.84 0.99
CA GLY A 459 -9.29 17.08 0.25
C GLY A 459 -8.32 18.07 0.88
N LEU A 460 -7.03 17.72 0.96
CA LEU A 460 -5.99 18.63 1.42
C LEU A 460 -4.94 18.87 0.34
N ARG A 461 -4.48 20.11 0.23
CA ARG A 461 -3.35 20.52 -0.59
C ARG A 461 -2.28 21.14 0.31
N VAL A 462 -1.05 20.68 0.18
CA VAL A 462 0.13 21.27 0.83
C VAL A 462 0.76 22.24 -0.15
N LEU A 463 0.90 23.49 0.26
CA LEU A 463 1.46 24.59 -0.51
C LEU A 463 2.76 25.09 0.13
N LEU A 464 3.76 25.40 -0.68
CA LEU A 464 4.90 26.22 -0.31
C LEU A 464 4.55 27.67 -0.61
N VAL A 465 4.53 28.50 0.44
CA VAL A 465 4.06 29.88 0.37
C VAL A 465 5.21 30.87 0.37
N GLN A 466 6.26 30.56 1.11
CA GLN A 466 7.47 31.36 1.17
C GLN A 466 8.67 30.43 1.20
N ASP A 467 9.67 30.77 0.40
CA ASP A 467 10.96 30.10 0.34
C ASP A 467 12.05 31.18 0.24
N LYS A 468 12.71 31.46 1.37
CA LYS A 468 13.80 32.45 1.44
C LYS A 468 15.09 31.76 1.81
N GLY A 469 16.13 31.93 1.00
CA GLY A 469 17.48 31.47 1.30
C GLY A 469 18.32 32.54 1.98
N THR A 470 19.28 32.13 2.80
CA THR A 470 20.32 33.01 3.35
C THR A 470 21.68 32.38 3.06
N SER A 471 22.59 33.13 2.46
CA SER A 471 24.00 32.76 2.32
C SER A 471 24.84 33.59 3.30
N ASP A 472 26.00 33.08 3.70
CA ASP A 472 26.78 33.56 4.86
C ASP A 472 27.19 35.04 4.86
N PHE A 473 26.90 35.82 3.80
CA PHE A 473 27.22 37.26 3.75
C PHE A 473 26.13 38.17 3.15
N GLN A 474 24.93 37.66 2.82
CA GLN A 474 23.77 38.51 2.52
C GLN A 474 22.45 37.71 2.50
N GLU A 475 21.38 38.29 3.03
CA GLU A 475 20.02 37.78 2.81
C GLU A 475 19.65 38.07 1.35
N PHE A 476 19.70 37.06 0.50
CA PHE A 476 19.25 37.17 -0.89
C PHE A 476 17.89 36.49 -1.02
N GLU A 477 16.87 37.21 -1.48
CA GLU A 477 15.70 36.52 -2.02
C GLU A 477 16.18 35.61 -3.15
N ILE A 478 15.77 34.34 -3.11
CA ILE A 478 15.90 33.46 -4.26
C ILE A 478 15.09 34.16 -5.35
N ASP A 479 15.78 34.65 -6.38
CA ASP A 479 15.26 35.60 -7.36
C ASP A 479 13.92 35.11 -7.97
N GLN A 480 12.82 35.53 -7.36
CA GLN A 480 11.47 35.58 -7.90
C GLN A 480 10.93 36.98 -7.56
N THR A 481 11.51 37.98 -8.21
CA THR A 481 10.94 39.32 -8.33
C THR A 481 9.65 39.25 -9.15
N SER A 482 8.56 38.77 -8.54
CA SER A 482 7.16 38.83 -8.96
C SER A 482 6.34 38.10 -7.89
N GLN A 483 5.30 38.72 -7.33
CA GLN A 483 4.34 38.15 -6.36
C GLN A 483 4.44 36.63 -6.17
N THR A 484 4.88 36.19 -4.98
CA THR A 484 5.16 34.79 -4.63
C THR A 484 3.88 33.95 -4.78
N LYS A 485 3.69 33.39 -5.97
CA LYS A 485 2.58 32.47 -6.26
C LYS A 485 2.87 31.19 -5.49
N ALA A 486 1.97 30.80 -4.59
CA ALA A 486 2.17 29.61 -3.78
C ALA A 486 2.31 28.36 -4.68
N GLN A 487 3.33 27.55 -4.44
CA GLN A 487 3.63 26.34 -5.20
C GLN A 487 2.95 25.13 -4.55
N THR A 488 2.22 24.34 -5.34
CA THR A 488 1.65 23.07 -4.86
C THR A 488 2.73 22.01 -4.74
N LEU A 489 2.89 21.45 -3.53
CA LEU A 489 3.84 20.36 -3.27
C LEU A 489 3.17 18.99 -3.37
N LYS A 490 1.97 18.84 -2.78
CA LYS A 490 1.27 17.55 -2.74
C LYS A 490 -0.22 17.72 -2.47
N GLU A 491 -1.03 16.83 -3.05
CA GLU A 491 -2.48 16.76 -2.82
C GLU A 491 -2.86 15.40 -2.23
N TYR A 492 -3.77 15.43 -1.26
CA TYR A 492 -4.32 14.27 -0.58
C TYR A 492 -5.84 14.27 -0.74
N ASP A 493 -6.34 13.38 -1.59
CA ASP A 493 -7.77 13.18 -1.80
C ASP A 493 -8.44 12.61 -0.55
N VAL A 494 -7.84 11.59 0.07
CA VAL A 494 -8.31 10.96 1.31
C VAL A 494 -7.15 10.90 2.29
N ILE A 495 -7.36 11.44 3.49
CA ILE A 495 -6.41 11.36 4.61
C ILE A 495 -6.83 10.34 5.66
N ALA A 496 -8.12 10.06 5.79
CA ALA A 496 -8.63 9.09 6.74
C ALA A 496 -9.98 8.52 6.35
N GLU A 497 -10.28 7.36 6.91
CA GLU A 497 -11.54 6.63 6.80
C GLU A 497 -12.05 6.35 8.20
N THR A 498 -13.30 6.75 8.45
CA THR A 498 -13.90 6.78 9.79
C THR A 498 -15.35 6.30 9.73
N TRP A 499 -15.78 5.60 10.77
CA TRP A 499 -17.19 5.27 10.96
C TRP A 499 -17.87 6.39 11.74
N VAL A 500 -18.96 6.93 11.21
CA VAL A 500 -19.76 7.97 11.86
C VAL A 500 -20.99 7.32 12.47
N SER A 501 -21.14 7.45 13.78
CA SER A 501 -22.34 7.03 14.48
C SER A 501 -23.48 8.04 14.32
N THR A 502 -24.71 7.56 14.39
CA THR A 502 -25.92 8.40 14.35
C THR A 502 -26.05 9.31 15.55
#